data_AF-A0A1D7YU27-F1
#
_entry.id   AF-A0A1D7YU27-F1
#
_cell.length_a   1.000
_cell.length_b   1.000
_cell.length_c   1.000
_cell.angle_alpha   90.00
_cell.angle_beta   90.00
_cell.angle_gamma   90.00
#
_symmetry.space_group_name_H-M   'P 1'
#
loop_
_entity.id
_entity.type
_entity.pdbx_description
1 polymer ?
#
loop_
_entity_poly.entity_id
_entity_poly.type
_entity_poly.pdbx_seq_one_letter_code
_entity_poly.pdbx_strand_id
1 'polypeptide(L)'
;MAVSNIKPNLNIHIKPNQTLKDFSYGQKFVKGLASRSIAPVILLEAFVEAGRTYQAYQRGGFTEARERLTEEMTGALFWFSGVPLFNSLIDKFVGKKLFKLPETDFDTGKDAVRDPFRNYMNKFKNQLKLDPKKAEKVIAGYKFGKVMTSILLANALVGFVLPKANQAITKHIMKKQKAEETNKPKTNSQNQANQSENNNTQPQYTMDKFMKQDKNVSFGAVSPQTLMSLAYSFENNPKYGLISTDAGVWVGRGVSARNNHERTEVLFRDISSSYFYMFNMPVVAFLLNKLQTGSGTRLDPIAAQQVTDLMQEVLKANDGKMSTDDFRTAMLGNRDNAAYITPKLQKAIREGNGTVELDKFTELLNDVKSKYPEIDIERFKKSAKGMSELQPKLSGKAIVTEKQIADIFTDGAVNIPDFLKNVFRCSTSDQNLFTGSISEPVFDKDLRFIHKETFIKKQQEIEHYIQSVIKKAKNGEITKELLEKARKENFGKNAFNWGIGFAISAAFLSTFIPKIQYWITRKATGSNAFPGTADYSNEKK
;
A
#
# COMPACT_ATOMS: atom_id res chain seq x y z
N MET A 1 -29.65 31.14 29.27
CA MET A 1 -28.23 31.01 28.88
C MET A 1 -28.10 31.58 27.48
N ALA A 2 -27.42 32.72 27.34
CA ALA A 2 -27.23 33.35 26.04
C ALA A 2 -26.23 32.51 25.22
N VAL A 3 -26.71 31.87 24.16
CA VAL A 3 -25.82 31.31 23.14
C VAL A 3 -25.17 32.51 22.46
N SER A 4 -23.88 32.67 22.65
CA SER A 4 -23.10 33.71 21.98
C SER A 4 -23.19 33.44 20.47
N ASN A 5 -23.84 34.35 19.73
CA ASN A 5 -23.91 34.34 18.27
C ASN A 5 -22.60 34.85 17.63
N ILE A 6 -21.48 34.82 18.35
CA ILE A 6 -20.19 35.26 17.85
C ILE A 6 -19.65 34.16 16.95
N LYS A 7 -19.72 34.36 15.64
CA LYS A 7 -19.05 33.48 14.68
C LYS A 7 -17.54 33.49 14.99
N PRO A 8 -16.91 32.32 15.17
CA PRO A 8 -15.48 32.24 15.41
C PRO A 8 -14.69 32.95 14.32
N ASN A 9 -13.66 33.70 14.70
CA ASN A 9 -12.79 34.36 13.73
C ASN A 9 -11.95 33.31 13.00
N LEU A 10 -12.17 33.18 11.69
CA LEU A 10 -11.46 32.24 10.81
C LEU A 10 -10.43 32.93 9.90
N ASN A 11 -10.01 34.15 10.22
CA ASN A 11 -8.88 34.79 9.55
C ASN A 11 -7.55 34.19 10.07
N ILE A 12 -7.29 32.95 9.65
CA ILE A 12 -6.17 32.13 10.12
C ILE A 12 -5.12 31.95 9.03
N HIS A 13 -3.85 31.86 9.43
CA HIS A 13 -2.76 31.63 8.50
C HIS A 13 -2.56 30.14 8.25
N ILE A 14 -2.67 29.69 7.00
CA ILE A 14 -2.31 28.33 6.59
C ILE A 14 -1.03 28.40 5.77
N LYS A 15 0.04 27.77 6.26
CA LYS A 15 1.28 27.62 5.50
C LYS A 15 0.98 26.83 4.21
N PRO A 16 1.13 27.39 3.00
CA PRO A 16 0.81 26.68 1.78
C PRO A 16 1.87 25.65 1.42
N ASN A 17 1.47 24.65 0.61
CA ASN A 17 2.36 23.69 -0.06
C ASN A 17 3.28 22.88 0.87
N GLN A 18 2.76 22.47 2.04
CA GLN A 18 3.50 21.58 2.94
C GLN A 18 3.76 20.23 2.27
N THR A 19 4.97 19.70 2.49
CA THR A 19 5.41 18.38 2.04
C THR A 19 5.96 17.58 3.21
N LEU A 20 6.27 16.29 3.01
CA LEU A 20 6.91 15.49 4.05
C LEU A 20 8.23 16.10 4.54
N LYS A 21 8.92 16.93 3.75
CA LYS A 21 10.18 17.57 4.17
C LYS A 21 10.01 18.52 5.37
N ASP A 22 8.82 19.06 5.56
CA ASP A 22 8.49 20.00 6.63
C ASP A 22 8.35 19.34 8.02
N PHE A 23 8.39 18.00 8.10
CA PHE A 23 8.11 17.26 9.32
C PHE A 23 9.35 16.54 9.87
N SER A 24 9.34 16.30 11.19
CA SER A 24 10.44 15.62 11.88
C SER A 24 10.64 14.20 11.36
N TYR A 25 11.88 13.70 11.44
CA TYR A 25 12.19 12.32 11.07
C TYR A 25 11.31 11.30 11.82
N GLY A 26 11.10 11.50 13.12
CA GLY A 26 10.26 10.61 13.93
C GLY A 26 8.82 10.50 13.41
N GLN A 27 8.19 11.63 13.05
CA GLN A 27 6.83 11.62 12.49
C GLN A 27 6.79 10.89 11.15
N LYS A 28 7.78 11.13 10.28
CA LYS A 28 7.89 10.48 8.97
C LYS A 28 8.16 8.98 9.10
N PHE A 29 8.99 8.58 10.05
CA PHE A 29 9.28 7.18 10.34
C PHE A 29 8.04 6.42 10.80
N VAL A 30 7.30 6.96 11.78
CA VAL A 30 6.08 6.32 12.29
C VAL A 30 4.97 6.27 11.24
N LYS A 31 4.81 7.34 10.45
CA LYS A 31 3.92 7.31 9.27
C LYS A 31 4.38 6.26 8.26
N GLY A 32 5.68 6.17 8.01
CA GLY A 32 6.31 5.21 7.12
C GLY A 32 6.03 3.77 7.55
N LEU A 33 6.09 3.43 8.84
CA LEU A 33 5.72 2.11 9.35
C LEU A 33 4.25 1.72 9.06
N ALA A 34 3.37 2.71 9.01
CA ALA A 34 1.96 2.55 8.64
C ALA A 34 1.72 2.60 7.12
N SER A 35 2.71 3.06 6.35
CA SER A 35 2.59 3.27 4.92
C SER A 35 2.47 1.95 4.18
N ARG A 36 1.93 2.03 2.96
CA ARG A 36 1.93 0.91 2.02
C ARG A 36 3.24 0.84 1.22
N SER A 37 4.26 1.60 1.62
CA SER A 37 5.55 1.59 0.93
C SER A 37 6.29 0.29 1.20
N ILE A 38 7.26 -0.01 0.36
CA ILE A 38 8.10 -1.20 0.45
C ILE A 38 9.09 -1.13 1.63
N ALA A 39 9.30 0.06 2.23
CA ALA A 39 10.36 0.27 3.20
C ALA A 39 10.14 -0.44 4.55
N PRO A 40 8.95 -0.41 5.19
CA PRO A 40 8.68 -1.24 6.37
C PRO A 40 8.88 -2.73 6.10
N VAL A 41 8.59 -3.16 4.87
CA VAL A 41 8.75 -4.54 4.44
C VAL A 41 10.23 -4.91 4.35
N ILE A 42 11.08 -4.09 3.70
CA ILE A 42 12.54 -4.30 3.68
C ILE A 42 13.11 -4.33 5.12
N LEU A 43 12.60 -3.47 6.02
CA LEU A 43 13.06 -3.46 7.41
C LEU A 43 12.70 -4.76 8.09
N LEU A 44 11.48 -5.23 7.88
CA LEU A 44 11.02 -6.52 8.39
C LEU A 44 11.88 -7.66 7.82
N GLU A 45 12.14 -7.68 6.50
CA GLU A 45 12.97 -8.70 5.86
C GLU A 45 14.35 -8.81 6.51
N ALA A 46 15.02 -7.70 6.83
CA ALA A 46 16.33 -7.77 7.50
C ALA A 46 16.30 -8.59 8.81
N PHE A 47 15.25 -8.46 9.62
CA PHE A 47 15.07 -9.27 10.83
C PHE A 47 14.70 -10.72 10.51
N VAL A 48 13.87 -10.91 9.48
CA VAL A 48 13.42 -12.25 9.07
C VAL A 48 14.58 -13.07 8.55
N GLU A 49 15.34 -12.54 7.58
CA GLU A 49 16.51 -13.16 6.97
C GLU A 49 17.54 -13.58 8.03
N ALA A 50 17.89 -12.66 8.94
CA ALA A 50 18.84 -12.92 10.01
C ALA A 50 18.34 -14.03 10.96
N GLY A 51 17.08 -13.94 11.40
CA GLY A 51 16.53 -14.91 12.33
C GLY A 51 16.30 -16.29 11.71
N ARG A 52 15.81 -16.37 10.48
CA ARG A 52 15.62 -17.64 9.76
C ARG A 52 16.93 -18.32 9.44
N THR A 53 17.92 -17.55 9.00
CA THR A 53 19.29 -18.06 8.80
C THR A 53 19.87 -18.60 10.10
N TYR A 54 19.63 -17.91 11.22
CA TYR A 54 20.06 -18.40 12.54
C TYR A 54 19.34 -19.70 12.95
N GLN A 55 18.02 -19.80 12.77
CA GLN A 55 17.27 -21.04 13.05
C GLN A 55 17.74 -22.20 12.16
N ALA A 56 18.02 -21.92 10.88
CA ALA A 56 18.55 -22.88 9.93
C ALA A 56 19.95 -23.37 10.33
N TYR A 57 20.80 -22.46 10.79
CA TYR A 57 22.12 -22.79 11.32
C TYR A 57 22.02 -23.70 12.55
N GLN A 58 21.09 -23.42 13.47
CA GLN A 58 20.88 -24.28 14.65
C GLN A 58 20.42 -25.70 14.29
N ARG A 59 19.71 -25.88 13.18
CA ARG A 59 19.21 -27.19 12.74
C ARG A 59 20.20 -27.97 11.89
N GLY A 60 20.56 -27.41 10.74
CA GLY A 60 21.34 -28.09 9.69
C GLY A 60 22.75 -27.53 9.52
N GLY A 61 23.22 -26.69 10.44
CA GLY A 61 24.54 -26.09 10.39
C GLY A 61 24.72 -25.15 9.20
N PHE A 62 25.97 -24.98 8.77
CA PHE A 62 26.33 -24.04 7.70
C PHE A 62 25.63 -24.34 6.36
N THR A 63 25.43 -25.61 6.02
CA THR A 63 24.83 -26.00 4.75
C THR A 63 23.39 -25.52 4.63
N GLU A 64 22.57 -25.76 5.66
CA GLU A 64 21.19 -25.28 5.67
C GLU A 64 21.14 -23.74 5.75
N ALA A 65 21.97 -23.13 6.60
CA ALA A 65 22.04 -21.67 6.72
C ALA A 65 22.37 -20.99 5.39
N ARG A 66 23.32 -21.53 4.62
CA ARG A 66 23.70 -21.00 3.30
C ARG A 66 22.59 -21.17 2.26
N GLU A 67 21.96 -22.35 2.20
CA GLU A 67 20.83 -22.56 1.28
C GLU A 67 19.70 -21.57 1.58
N ARG A 68 19.36 -21.39 2.87
CA ARG A 68 18.31 -20.48 3.31
C ARG A 68 18.65 -19.02 3.01
N LEU A 69 19.82 -18.54 3.44
CA LEU A 69 20.25 -17.16 3.19
C LEU A 69 20.26 -16.83 1.68
N THR A 70 20.71 -17.76 0.84
CA THR A 70 20.75 -17.54 -0.62
C THR A 70 19.34 -17.48 -1.21
N GLU A 71 18.45 -18.40 -0.81
CA GLU A 71 17.07 -18.46 -1.30
C GLU A 71 16.25 -17.25 -0.85
N GLU A 72 16.44 -16.84 0.40
CA GLU A 72 15.67 -15.76 1.04
C GLU A 72 16.18 -14.39 0.56
N MET A 73 17.49 -14.08 0.62
CA MET A 73 18.03 -12.82 0.09
C MET A 73 17.79 -12.62 -1.41
N THR A 74 17.99 -13.67 -2.22
CA THR A 74 17.76 -13.56 -3.67
C THR A 74 16.26 -13.49 -3.96
N GLY A 75 15.44 -14.23 -3.21
CA GLY A 75 13.98 -14.12 -3.26
C GLY A 75 13.50 -12.70 -2.97
N ALA A 76 13.98 -12.08 -1.88
CA ALA A 76 13.67 -10.72 -1.50
C ALA A 76 14.10 -9.71 -2.57
N LEU A 77 15.30 -9.86 -3.15
CA LEU A 77 15.77 -8.99 -4.22
C LEU A 77 14.84 -9.03 -5.45
N PHE A 78 14.44 -10.21 -5.91
CA PHE A 78 13.51 -10.35 -7.03
C PHE A 78 12.08 -9.96 -6.67
N TRP A 79 11.66 -10.15 -5.44
CA TRP A 79 10.36 -9.72 -4.96
C TRP A 79 10.25 -8.19 -4.92
N PHE A 80 11.31 -7.49 -4.48
CA PHE A 80 11.36 -6.02 -4.45
C PHE A 80 11.60 -5.38 -5.82
N SER A 81 12.36 -6.02 -6.70
CA SER A 81 12.84 -5.38 -7.94
C SER A 81 12.41 -6.06 -9.24
N GLY A 82 11.98 -7.34 -9.20
CA GLY A 82 11.68 -8.14 -10.39
C GLY A 82 10.48 -7.63 -11.17
N VAL A 83 9.32 -7.48 -10.52
CA VAL A 83 8.10 -6.95 -11.19
C VAL A 83 8.32 -5.52 -11.71
N PRO A 84 8.89 -4.58 -10.93
CA PRO A 84 9.23 -3.25 -11.45
C PRO A 84 10.21 -3.27 -12.63
N LEU A 85 11.23 -4.13 -12.60
CA LEU A 85 12.20 -4.29 -13.68
C LEU A 85 11.52 -4.76 -14.97
N PHE A 86 10.74 -5.85 -14.90
CA PHE A 86 10.03 -6.37 -16.06
C PHE A 86 8.99 -5.37 -16.60
N ASN A 87 8.27 -4.67 -15.71
CA ASN A 87 7.38 -3.59 -16.11
C ASN A 87 8.11 -2.50 -16.89
N SER A 88 9.27 -2.05 -16.40
CA SER A 88 10.10 -1.03 -17.06
C SER A 88 10.61 -1.50 -18.44
N LEU A 89 11.03 -2.76 -18.55
CA LEU A 89 11.44 -3.36 -19.82
C LEU A 89 10.27 -3.43 -20.81
N ILE A 90 9.10 -3.89 -20.37
CA ILE A 90 7.91 -3.95 -21.22
C ILE A 90 7.45 -2.55 -21.61
N ASP A 91 7.48 -1.57 -20.70
CA ASP A 91 7.17 -0.17 -21.01
C ASP A 91 8.12 0.39 -22.09
N LYS A 92 9.42 0.09 -21.98
CA LYS A 92 10.43 0.54 -22.96
C LYS A 92 10.28 -0.12 -24.33
N PHE A 93 10.13 -1.45 -24.38
CA PHE A 93 10.16 -2.22 -25.63
C PHE A 93 8.78 -2.42 -26.27
N VAL A 94 7.73 -2.55 -25.48
CA VAL A 94 6.37 -2.77 -25.97
C VAL A 94 5.58 -1.47 -25.96
N GLY A 95 5.54 -0.75 -24.84
CA GLY A 95 4.78 0.50 -24.73
C GLY A 95 5.29 1.60 -25.66
N LYS A 96 6.56 2.00 -25.49
CA LYS A 96 7.18 3.12 -26.21
C LYS A 96 7.61 2.76 -27.63
N LYS A 97 8.19 1.58 -27.86
CA LYS A 97 8.70 1.19 -29.19
C LYS A 97 7.63 0.57 -30.09
N LEU A 98 6.86 -0.43 -29.61
CA LEU A 98 5.87 -1.12 -30.44
C LEU A 98 4.56 -0.33 -30.56
N PHE A 99 3.95 0.06 -29.44
CA PHE A 99 2.68 0.79 -29.42
C PHE A 99 2.83 2.31 -29.56
N LYS A 100 4.05 2.85 -29.53
CA LYS A 100 4.35 4.29 -29.67
C LYS A 100 3.55 5.16 -28.71
N LEU A 101 3.32 4.66 -27.49
CA LEU A 101 2.64 5.42 -26.45
C LEU A 101 3.55 6.57 -25.97
N PRO A 102 3.06 7.83 -25.96
CA PRO A 102 3.85 8.99 -25.55
C PRO A 102 4.23 8.94 -24.07
N GLU A 103 3.34 8.40 -23.24
CA GLU A 103 3.58 8.11 -21.84
C GLU A 103 3.03 6.72 -21.51
N THR A 104 3.76 5.96 -20.70
CA THR A 104 3.40 4.62 -20.22
C THR A 104 3.08 4.61 -18.73
N ASP A 105 3.47 5.66 -18.01
CA ASP A 105 3.25 5.86 -16.58
C ASP A 105 1.92 6.58 -16.30
N PHE A 106 0.82 5.83 -16.35
CA PHE A 106 -0.52 6.30 -16.02
C PHE A 106 -1.35 5.16 -15.47
N ASP A 107 -2.31 5.46 -14.60
CA ASP A 107 -3.17 4.43 -14.01
C ASP A 107 -4.44 4.23 -14.82
N THR A 108 -5.05 3.06 -14.65
CA THR A 108 -6.31 2.69 -15.30
C THR A 108 -7.48 2.53 -14.32
N GLY A 109 -7.24 2.81 -13.03
CA GLY A 109 -8.29 2.85 -12.01
C GLY A 109 -9.26 4.01 -12.26
N LYS A 110 -10.52 3.86 -11.85
CA LYS A 110 -11.58 4.84 -12.10
C LYS A 110 -12.58 4.90 -10.96
N ASP A 111 -13.06 6.11 -10.68
CA ASP A 111 -14.26 6.38 -9.91
C ASP A 111 -15.03 7.58 -10.49
N ALA A 112 -16.06 8.08 -9.79
CA ALA A 112 -16.87 9.21 -10.23
C ALA A 112 -16.08 10.54 -10.30
N VAL A 113 -14.94 10.65 -9.62
CA VAL A 113 -14.16 11.88 -9.44
C VAL A 113 -12.86 11.84 -10.25
N ARG A 114 -12.27 10.65 -10.44
CA ARG A 114 -10.99 10.46 -11.11
C ARG A 114 -11.08 9.39 -12.20
N ASP A 115 -10.63 9.78 -13.39
CA ASP A 115 -10.47 8.90 -14.55
C ASP A 115 -9.16 9.25 -15.28
N PRO A 116 -8.01 8.76 -14.79
CA PRO A 116 -6.71 9.06 -15.38
C PRO A 116 -6.57 8.60 -16.82
N PHE A 117 -7.27 7.52 -17.21
CA PHE A 117 -7.30 7.06 -18.59
C PHE A 117 -7.97 8.10 -19.50
N ARG A 118 -9.14 8.63 -19.14
CA ARG A 118 -9.76 9.72 -19.91
C ARG A 118 -8.89 10.97 -19.95
N ASN A 119 -8.23 11.31 -18.84
CA ASN A 119 -7.31 12.44 -18.79
C ASN A 119 -6.09 12.24 -19.69
N TYR A 120 -5.53 11.03 -19.73
CA TYR A 120 -4.47 10.62 -20.64
C TYR A 120 -4.90 10.78 -22.10
N MET A 121 -6.06 10.22 -22.46
CA MET A 121 -6.61 10.29 -23.83
C MET A 121 -6.85 11.73 -24.28
N ASN A 122 -7.32 12.60 -23.37
CA ASN A 122 -7.48 14.01 -23.66
C ASN A 122 -6.14 14.74 -23.83
N LYS A 123 -5.18 14.50 -22.91
CA LYS A 123 -3.85 15.14 -22.91
C LYS A 123 -3.04 14.79 -24.17
N PHE A 124 -3.12 13.54 -24.61
CA PHE A 124 -2.32 13.02 -25.73
C PHE A 124 -3.12 12.79 -27.01
N LYS A 125 -4.31 13.39 -27.14
CA LYS A 125 -5.21 13.24 -28.29
C LYS A 125 -4.51 13.42 -29.64
N ASN A 126 -3.56 14.36 -29.73
CA ASN A 126 -2.84 14.69 -30.96
C ASN A 126 -1.55 13.87 -31.15
N GLN A 127 -1.09 13.14 -30.13
CA GLN A 127 0.15 12.37 -30.14
C GLN A 127 -0.09 10.86 -30.29
N LEU A 128 -1.28 10.38 -29.92
CA LEU A 128 -1.68 8.99 -30.05
C LEU A 128 -1.92 8.65 -31.53
N LYS A 129 -1.00 7.89 -32.12
CA LYS A 129 -1.14 7.31 -33.48
C LYS A 129 -2.04 6.06 -33.48
N LEU A 130 -3.07 6.04 -32.63
CA LEU A 130 -4.03 4.94 -32.49
C LEU A 130 -5.41 5.46 -32.89
N ASP A 131 -6.17 4.65 -33.63
CA ASP A 131 -7.58 4.93 -33.91
C ASP A 131 -8.33 5.14 -32.57
N PRO A 132 -8.98 6.30 -32.34
CA PRO A 132 -9.69 6.61 -31.09
C PRO A 132 -10.69 5.53 -30.68
N LYS A 133 -11.32 4.85 -31.65
CA LYS A 133 -12.30 3.77 -31.37
C LYS A 133 -11.64 2.48 -30.88
N LYS A 134 -10.33 2.29 -31.12
CA LYS A 134 -9.58 1.08 -30.75
C LYS A 134 -8.56 1.33 -29.63
N ALA A 135 -8.22 2.58 -29.36
CA ALA A 135 -7.21 2.98 -28.39
C ALA A 135 -7.47 2.41 -26.99
N GLU A 136 -8.73 2.42 -26.52
CA GLU A 136 -9.11 1.86 -25.22
C GLU A 136 -8.81 0.36 -25.12
N LYS A 137 -9.17 -0.43 -26.15
CA LYS A 137 -8.92 -1.87 -26.18
C LYS A 137 -7.43 -2.19 -26.23
N VAL A 138 -6.66 -1.46 -27.06
CA VAL A 138 -5.21 -1.66 -27.18
C VAL A 138 -4.50 -1.32 -25.87
N ILE A 139 -4.84 -0.17 -25.25
CA ILE A 139 -4.24 0.26 -23.99
C ILE A 139 -4.62 -0.68 -22.84
N ALA A 140 -5.86 -1.14 -22.78
CA ALA A 140 -6.30 -2.12 -21.80
C ALA A 140 -5.51 -3.43 -21.91
N GLY A 141 -5.40 -3.97 -23.12
CA GLY A 141 -4.63 -5.20 -23.39
C GLY A 141 -3.14 -5.03 -23.06
N TYR A 142 -2.55 -3.88 -23.41
CA TYR A 142 -1.17 -3.55 -23.06
C TYR A 142 -0.95 -3.48 -21.54
N LYS A 143 -1.77 -2.71 -20.82
CA LYS A 143 -1.65 -2.54 -19.37
C LYS A 143 -1.81 -3.86 -18.64
N PHE A 144 -2.86 -4.62 -18.95
CA PHE A 144 -3.08 -5.92 -18.32
C PHE A 144 -1.99 -6.94 -18.70
N GLY A 145 -1.67 -7.05 -19.99
CA GLY A 145 -0.64 -7.96 -20.49
C GLY A 145 0.74 -7.68 -19.90
N LYS A 146 1.11 -6.40 -19.75
CA LYS A 146 2.35 -5.98 -19.10
C LYS A 146 2.46 -6.57 -17.69
N VAL A 147 1.44 -6.35 -16.87
CA VAL A 147 1.49 -6.69 -15.45
C VAL A 147 1.50 -8.20 -15.24
N MET A 148 0.64 -8.92 -15.97
CA MET A 148 0.63 -10.38 -15.91
C MET A 148 1.94 -10.98 -16.39
N THR A 149 2.52 -10.46 -17.47
CA THR A 149 3.82 -10.94 -17.97
C THR A 149 4.92 -10.71 -16.94
N SER A 150 4.97 -9.53 -16.31
CA SER A 150 5.95 -9.23 -15.26
C SER A 150 5.81 -10.14 -14.05
N ILE A 151 4.59 -10.39 -13.59
CA ILE A 151 4.32 -11.33 -12.48
C ILE A 151 4.79 -12.74 -12.85
N LEU A 152 4.43 -13.23 -14.04
CA LEU A 152 4.82 -14.57 -14.51
C LEU A 152 6.34 -14.71 -14.62
N LEU A 153 7.04 -13.72 -15.18
CA LEU A 153 8.50 -13.72 -15.30
C LEU A 153 9.20 -13.68 -13.93
N ALA A 154 8.72 -12.82 -13.02
CA ALA A 154 9.26 -12.76 -11.66
C ALA A 154 9.07 -14.10 -10.92
N ASN A 155 7.86 -14.67 -10.99
CA ASN A 155 7.54 -15.95 -10.39
C ASN A 155 8.33 -17.12 -11.01
N ALA A 156 8.57 -17.09 -12.33
CA ALA A 156 9.38 -18.10 -12.99
C ALA A 156 10.83 -18.10 -12.48
N LEU A 157 11.42 -16.91 -12.29
CA LEU A 157 12.78 -16.78 -11.79
C LEU A 157 12.90 -17.23 -10.32
N VAL A 158 12.01 -16.74 -9.44
CA VAL A 158 12.09 -17.03 -8.00
C VAL A 158 11.59 -18.42 -7.66
N GLY A 159 10.56 -18.91 -8.35
CA GLY A 159 9.92 -20.19 -8.09
C GLY A 159 10.63 -21.38 -8.70
N PHE A 160 11.35 -21.22 -9.83
CA PHE A 160 11.95 -22.36 -10.56
C PHE A 160 13.45 -22.21 -10.80
N VAL A 161 13.91 -21.05 -11.28
CA VAL A 161 15.33 -20.86 -11.63
C VAL A 161 16.19 -20.82 -10.37
N LEU A 162 15.80 -19.99 -9.40
CA LEU A 162 16.53 -19.80 -8.15
C LEU A 162 16.65 -21.10 -7.33
N PRO A 163 15.58 -21.88 -7.07
CA PRO A 163 15.69 -23.13 -6.31
C PRO A 163 16.61 -24.14 -7.00
N LYS A 164 16.47 -24.33 -8.32
CA LYS A 164 17.32 -25.26 -9.07
C LYS A 164 18.79 -24.85 -9.07
N ALA A 165 19.08 -23.56 -9.21
CA ALA A 165 20.45 -23.05 -9.13
C ALA A 165 21.03 -23.28 -7.72
N ASN A 166 20.27 -22.96 -6.67
CA ASN A 166 20.73 -23.14 -5.29
C ASN A 166 21.00 -24.63 -4.97
N GLN A 167 20.10 -25.53 -5.39
CA GLN A 167 20.26 -26.98 -5.26
C GLN A 167 21.51 -27.48 -6.02
N ALA A 168 21.76 -26.99 -7.24
CA ALA A 168 22.93 -27.35 -8.02
C ALA A 168 24.24 -26.94 -7.32
N ILE A 169 24.28 -25.73 -6.75
CA ILE A 169 25.43 -25.25 -5.97
C ILE A 169 25.66 -26.15 -4.75
N THR A 170 24.62 -26.51 -4.01
CA THR A 170 24.75 -27.43 -2.86
C THR A 170 25.29 -28.79 -3.28
N LYS A 171 24.75 -29.38 -4.35
CA LYS A 171 25.25 -30.66 -4.88
C LYS A 171 26.73 -30.58 -5.25
N HIS A 172 27.17 -29.45 -5.81
CA HIS A 172 28.58 -29.24 -6.14
C HIS A 172 29.47 -29.15 -4.90
N ILE A 173 29.07 -28.37 -3.87
CA ILE A 173 29.83 -28.24 -2.62
C ILE A 173 29.92 -29.58 -1.89
N MET A 174 28.82 -30.32 -1.76
CA MET A 174 28.82 -31.62 -1.08
C MET A 174 29.70 -32.65 -1.80
N LYS A 175 29.73 -32.63 -3.15
CA LYS A 175 30.65 -33.48 -3.92
C LYS A 175 32.11 -33.15 -3.65
N LYS A 176 32.45 -31.85 -3.58
CA LYS A 176 33.81 -31.39 -3.27
C LYS A 176 34.23 -31.78 -1.85
N GLN A 177 33.37 -31.59 -0.86
CA GLN A 177 33.60 -32.00 0.53
C GLN A 177 33.81 -33.52 0.66
N LYS A 178 32.97 -34.33 0.00
CA LYS A 178 33.16 -35.79 -0.03
C LYS A 178 34.47 -36.20 -0.69
N ALA A 179 34.89 -35.51 -1.76
CA ALA A 179 36.18 -35.76 -2.40
C ALA A 179 37.37 -35.39 -1.49
N GLU A 180 37.27 -34.28 -0.76
CA GLU A 180 38.28 -33.83 0.21
C GLU A 180 38.35 -34.75 1.46
N GLU A 181 37.22 -35.26 1.94
CA GLU A 181 37.16 -36.26 3.02
C GLU A 181 37.68 -37.64 2.60
N THR A 182 37.64 -37.95 1.30
CA THR A 182 38.21 -39.20 0.75
C THR A 182 39.74 -39.10 0.60
N ASN A 183 40.31 -37.88 0.60
CA ASN A 183 41.75 -37.62 0.53
C ASN A 183 42.44 -37.47 1.91
N LYS A 184 41.73 -37.67 3.03
CA LYS A 184 42.36 -37.88 4.35
C LYS A 184 42.63 -39.37 4.56
N PRO A 185 43.79 -39.80 5.08
CA PRO A 185 44.08 -41.21 5.28
C PRO A 185 43.04 -41.83 6.22
N LYS A 186 42.21 -42.72 5.67
CA LYS A 186 41.23 -43.50 6.43
C LYS A 186 41.91 -44.72 7.01
N THR A 187 41.85 -44.88 8.34
CA THR A 187 42.01 -46.19 8.96
C THR A 187 40.79 -47.04 8.61
N ASN A 188 41.06 -48.23 8.09
CA ASN A 188 40.10 -49.17 7.53
C ASN A 188 38.94 -49.50 8.47
N SER A 189 37.73 -49.54 7.91
CA SER A 189 36.88 -50.73 7.98
C SER A 189 35.87 -50.68 6.82
N GLN A 190 35.92 -51.74 6.02
CA GLN A 190 34.98 -52.03 4.94
C GLN A 190 33.57 -52.18 5.50
N ASN A 191 32.58 -51.64 4.78
CA ASN A 191 31.53 -52.50 4.24
C ASN A 191 30.78 -51.85 3.07
N GLN A 192 30.89 -52.61 1.98
CA GLN A 192 30.19 -52.70 0.71
C GLN A 192 29.05 -51.73 0.35
N ALA A 193 29.21 -51.25 -0.87
CA ALA A 193 28.25 -50.64 -1.77
C ALA A 193 26.93 -51.42 -1.88
N ASN A 194 25.83 -50.66 -1.88
CA ASN A 194 24.72 -50.89 -2.81
C ASN A 194 24.40 -49.53 -3.45
N GLN A 195 24.91 -49.33 -4.67
CA GLN A 195 24.41 -48.29 -5.57
C GLN A 195 23.11 -48.79 -6.17
N SER A 196 21.98 -48.38 -5.59
CA SER A 196 20.69 -48.44 -6.28
C SER A 196 20.51 -47.12 -7.01
N GLU A 197 20.76 -47.12 -8.32
CA GLU A 197 20.30 -46.07 -9.23
C GLU A 197 18.76 -46.04 -9.20
N ASN A 198 18.21 -45.17 -8.37
CA ASN A 198 16.77 -44.93 -8.33
C ASN A 198 16.45 -43.86 -9.38
N ASN A 199 16.18 -44.30 -10.61
CA ASN A 199 15.61 -43.48 -11.68
C ASN A 199 14.14 -43.12 -11.35
N ASN A 200 13.95 -42.22 -10.38
CA ASN A 200 12.69 -41.50 -10.25
C ASN A 200 12.75 -40.27 -11.16
N THR A 201 12.35 -40.47 -12.42
CA THR A 201 11.99 -39.39 -13.35
C THR A 201 10.81 -38.61 -12.76
N GLN A 202 11.12 -37.60 -11.95
CA GLN A 202 10.21 -36.49 -11.71
C GLN A 202 9.96 -35.79 -13.05
N PRO A 203 8.72 -35.42 -13.39
CA PRO A 203 8.42 -34.78 -14.65
C PRO A 203 9.24 -33.48 -14.78
N GLN A 204 10.16 -33.47 -15.74
CA GLN A 204 11.02 -32.33 -16.04
C GLN A 204 10.16 -31.23 -16.68
N TYR A 205 9.59 -30.34 -15.86
CA TYR A 205 9.00 -29.11 -16.36
C TYR A 205 10.13 -28.18 -16.82
N THR A 206 10.29 -28.08 -18.14
CA THR A 206 11.21 -27.17 -18.82
C THR A 206 10.51 -25.83 -19.08
N MET A 207 11.29 -24.75 -19.21
CA MET A 207 10.76 -23.42 -19.54
C MET A 207 10.05 -23.43 -20.90
N ASP A 208 10.44 -24.33 -21.80
CA ASP A 208 9.74 -24.59 -23.05
C ASP A 208 8.31 -25.11 -22.85
N LYS A 209 8.04 -25.93 -21.84
CA LYS A 209 6.69 -26.44 -21.56
C LYS A 209 5.79 -25.36 -20.95
N PHE A 210 6.38 -24.42 -20.20
CA PHE A 210 5.69 -23.24 -19.65
C PHE A 210 5.39 -22.19 -20.74
N MET A 211 6.31 -21.98 -21.68
CA MET A 211 6.20 -21.01 -22.78
C MET A 211 5.38 -21.52 -23.97
N LYS A 212 5.04 -22.82 -24.02
CA LYS A 212 4.28 -23.47 -25.11
C LYS A 212 2.76 -23.52 -24.89
N GLN A 213 2.21 -22.90 -23.84
CA GLN A 213 0.77 -22.60 -23.82
C GLN A 213 0.46 -21.51 -24.85
N ASP A 214 -0.56 -21.74 -25.67
CA ASP A 214 -0.85 -21.05 -26.94
C ASP A 214 -0.54 -19.54 -26.97
N LYS A 215 0.20 -19.14 -28.01
CA LYS A 215 0.62 -17.76 -28.33
C LYS A 215 -0.51 -16.85 -28.84
N ASN A 216 -1.75 -17.11 -28.47
CA ASN A 216 -2.88 -16.23 -28.72
C ASN A 216 -3.64 -16.02 -27.42
N VAL A 217 -3.10 -15.18 -26.53
CA VAL A 217 -3.87 -14.69 -25.39
C VAL A 217 -4.89 -13.68 -25.91
N SER A 218 -5.99 -14.22 -26.44
CA SER A 218 -7.16 -13.45 -26.83
C SER A 218 -7.90 -13.04 -25.57
N PHE A 219 -7.64 -11.82 -25.09
CA PHE A 219 -8.51 -11.17 -24.08
C PHE A 219 -9.83 -10.67 -24.69
N GLY A 220 -10.18 -11.10 -25.90
CA GLY A 220 -11.33 -10.58 -26.67
C GLY A 220 -12.69 -10.81 -26.02
N ALA A 221 -12.80 -11.77 -25.09
CA ALA A 221 -14.02 -12.06 -24.34
C ALA A 221 -14.19 -11.23 -23.05
N VAL A 222 -13.13 -10.52 -22.60
CA VAL A 222 -13.15 -9.70 -21.38
C VAL A 222 -13.24 -8.23 -21.76
N SER A 223 -14.13 -7.48 -21.09
CA SER A 223 -14.30 -6.06 -21.40
C SER A 223 -12.99 -5.27 -21.16
N PRO A 224 -12.65 -4.26 -21.99
CA PRO A 224 -11.49 -3.40 -21.78
C PRO A 224 -11.45 -2.79 -20.36
N GLN A 225 -12.61 -2.44 -19.82
CA GLN A 225 -12.73 -1.86 -18.48
C GLN A 225 -12.41 -2.89 -17.38
N THR A 226 -12.81 -4.15 -17.55
CA THR A 226 -12.41 -5.24 -16.64
C THR A 226 -10.90 -5.45 -16.67
N LEU A 227 -10.27 -5.49 -17.85
CA LEU A 227 -8.82 -5.62 -17.99
C LEU A 227 -8.08 -4.44 -17.35
N MET A 228 -8.56 -3.22 -17.56
CA MET A 228 -8.04 -2.01 -16.93
C MET A 228 -8.14 -2.04 -15.41
N SER A 229 -9.27 -2.49 -14.86
CA SER A 229 -9.46 -2.63 -13.41
C SER A 229 -8.54 -3.68 -12.80
N LEU A 230 -8.34 -4.80 -13.49
CA LEU A 230 -7.41 -5.84 -13.05
C LEU A 230 -5.96 -5.36 -13.13
N ALA A 231 -5.57 -4.72 -14.24
CA ALA A 231 -4.24 -4.13 -14.39
C ALA A 231 -3.95 -3.14 -13.27
N TYR A 232 -4.90 -2.23 -12.99
CA TYR A 232 -4.78 -1.29 -11.88
C TYR A 232 -4.64 -2.00 -10.53
N SER A 233 -5.43 -3.05 -10.28
CA SER A 233 -5.37 -3.80 -9.02
C SER A 233 -3.98 -4.43 -8.82
N PHE A 234 -3.40 -5.04 -9.85
CA PHE A 234 -2.08 -5.66 -9.74
C PHE A 234 -0.92 -4.65 -9.71
N GLU A 235 -1.02 -3.51 -10.42
CA GLU A 235 0.03 -2.46 -10.40
C GLU A 235 0.03 -1.63 -9.13
N ASN A 236 -1.15 -1.24 -8.66
CA ASN A 236 -1.32 -0.14 -7.71
C ASN A 236 -1.94 -0.56 -6.38
N ASN A 237 -2.38 -1.81 -6.24
CA ASN A 237 -2.76 -2.35 -4.94
C ASN A 237 -1.68 -3.32 -4.44
N PRO A 238 -0.86 -2.91 -3.45
CA PRO A 238 0.20 -3.74 -2.91
C PRO A 238 -0.27 -5.11 -2.47
N LYS A 239 -1.52 -5.26 -1.99
CA LYS A 239 -2.04 -6.58 -1.60
C LYS A 239 -2.20 -7.53 -2.77
N TYR A 240 -2.73 -7.07 -3.91
CA TYR A 240 -2.91 -7.95 -5.07
C TYR A 240 -1.59 -8.23 -5.77
N GLY A 241 -0.70 -7.23 -5.88
CA GLY A 241 0.66 -7.42 -6.36
C GLY A 241 1.39 -8.49 -5.53
N LEU A 242 1.43 -8.31 -4.22
CA LEU A 242 2.07 -9.23 -3.27
C LEU A 242 1.45 -10.62 -3.27
N ILE A 243 0.12 -10.75 -3.18
CA ILE A 243 -0.55 -12.07 -3.24
C ILE A 243 -0.23 -12.78 -4.55
N SER A 244 -0.18 -12.07 -5.68
CA SER A 244 0.08 -12.68 -6.99
C SER A 244 1.52 -13.16 -7.15
N THR A 245 2.50 -12.42 -6.60
CA THR A 245 3.89 -12.85 -6.57
C THR A 245 4.09 -13.98 -5.58
N ASP A 246 3.55 -13.84 -4.37
CA ASP A 246 3.69 -14.85 -3.33
C ASP A 246 3.06 -16.17 -3.80
N ALA A 247 1.84 -16.13 -4.35
CA ALA A 247 1.16 -17.27 -4.99
C ALA A 247 2.05 -18.07 -5.94
N GLY A 248 2.69 -17.40 -6.90
CA GLY A 248 3.57 -18.07 -7.84
C GLY A 248 4.86 -18.58 -7.21
N VAL A 249 5.38 -17.88 -6.20
CA VAL A 249 6.60 -18.28 -5.49
C VAL A 249 6.38 -19.56 -4.68
N TRP A 250 5.36 -19.66 -3.82
CA TRP A 250 5.18 -20.88 -3.02
C TRP A 250 4.77 -22.08 -3.87
N VAL A 251 3.97 -21.88 -4.93
CA VAL A 251 3.69 -22.93 -5.91
C VAL A 251 4.96 -23.38 -6.63
N GLY A 252 5.75 -22.45 -7.16
CA GLY A 252 6.98 -22.77 -7.88
C GLY A 252 8.02 -23.48 -7.00
N ARG A 253 8.25 -22.97 -5.79
CA ARG A 253 9.17 -23.58 -4.82
C ARG A 253 8.65 -24.95 -4.35
N GLY A 254 7.34 -25.10 -4.16
CA GLY A 254 6.72 -26.38 -3.83
C GLY A 254 6.88 -27.43 -4.94
N VAL A 255 6.75 -27.04 -6.20
CA VAL A 255 7.02 -27.92 -7.37
C VAL A 255 8.51 -28.24 -7.50
N SER A 256 9.38 -27.32 -7.10
CA SER A 256 10.84 -27.48 -7.19
C SER A 256 11.45 -28.21 -5.97
N ALA A 257 10.66 -28.57 -4.97
CA ALA A 257 11.11 -29.30 -3.80
C ALA A 257 11.62 -30.71 -4.18
N ARG A 258 12.67 -31.17 -3.50
CA ARG A 258 13.32 -32.46 -3.78
C ARG A 258 12.48 -33.64 -3.28
N ASN A 259 11.68 -33.43 -2.23
CA ASN A 259 10.81 -34.44 -1.63
C ASN A 259 9.56 -33.82 -0.98
N ASN A 260 8.61 -34.67 -0.54
CA ASN A 260 7.35 -34.25 0.06
C ASN A 260 7.52 -33.48 1.38
N HIS A 261 8.57 -33.76 2.14
CA HIS A 261 8.84 -33.11 3.42
C HIS A 261 9.37 -31.70 3.22
N GLU A 262 10.35 -31.53 2.32
CA GLU A 262 10.81 -30.22 1.87
C GLU A 262 9.65 -29.41 1.27
N ARG A 263 8.80 -30.04 0.46
CA ARG A 263 7.59 -29.39 -0.08
C ARG A 263 6.67 -28.89 1.02
N THR A 264 6.39 -29.73 2.02
CA THR A 264 5.52 -29.38 3.14
C THR A 264 6.11 -28.23 3.95
N GLU A 265 7.42 -28.25 4.22
CA GLU A 265 8.11 -27.15 4.90
C GLU A 265 8.01 -25.83 4.14
N VAL A 266 8.30 -25.85 2.84
CA VAL A 266 8.26 -24.68 1.96
C VAL A 266 6.85 -24.08 1.90
N LEU A 267 5.85 -24.92 1.63
CA LEU A 267 4.46 -24.45 1.52
C LEU A 267 3.95 -23.91 2.85
N PHE A 268 4.20 -24.60 3.96
CA PHE A 268 3.81 -24.12 5.29
C PHE A 268 4.45 -22.77 5.61
N ARG A 269 5.76 -22.64 5.39
CA ARG A 269 6.50 -21.39 5.62
C ARG A 269 5.91 -20.26 4.80
N ASP A 270 5.80 -20.41 3.48
CA ASP A 270 5.46 -19.30 2.59
C ASP A 270 3.99 -18.87 2.75
N ILE A 271 3.06 -19.83 2.93
CA ILE A 271 1.64 -19.53 3.20
C ILE A 271 1.48 -18.83 4.54
N SER A 272 2.11 -19.34 5.60
CA SER A 272 1.98 -18.77 6.95
C SER A 272 2.64 -17.39 7.03
N SER A 273 3.76 -17.19 6.34
CA SER A 273 4.48 -15.92 6.30
C SER A 273 3.67 -14.80 5.64
N SER A 274 2.90 -15.13 4.61
CA SER A 274 2.06 -14.16 3.87
C SER A 274 1.16 -13.36 4.82
N TYR A 275 0.61 -13.99 5.86
CA TYR A 275 -0.20 -13.28 6.85
C TYR A 275 0.58 -12.19 7.61
N PHE A 276 1.78 -12.53 8.08
CA PHE A 276 2.58 -11.65 8.92
C PHE A 276 3.24 -10.51 8.13
N TYR A 277 3.55 -10.71 6.85
CA TYR A 277 4.00 -9.63 5.97
C TYR A 277 2.87 -8.65 5.62
N MET A 278 1.65 -9.14 5.40
CA MET A 278 0.61 -8.34 4.73
C MET A 278 -0.50 -7.82 5.63
N PHE A 279 -0.84 -8.55 6.69
CA PHE A 279 -2.07 -8.31 7.44
C PHE A 279 -1.84 -8.06 8.92
N ASN A 280 -0.81 -8.67 9.52
CA ASN A 280 -0.62 -8.61 10.96
C ASN A 280 -0.44 -7.17 11.50
N MET A 281 0.45 -6.36 10.90
CA MET A 281 0.69 -4.99 11.36
C MET A 281 -0.59 -4.13 11.36
N PRO A 282 -1.37 -4.04 10.25
CA PRO A 282 -2.66 -3.34 10.26
C PRO A 282 -3.68 -3.90 11.25
N VAL A 283 -3.77 -5.24 11.41
CA VAL A 283 -4.72 -5.87 12.34
C VAL A 283 -4.39 -5.52 13.79
N VAL A 284 -3.12 -5.63 14.18
CA VAL A 284 -2.65 -5.27 15.52
C VAL A 284 -2.89 -3.79 15.78
N ALA A 285 -2.54 -2.92 14.82
CA ALA A 285 -2.77 -1.48 14.95
C ALA A 285 -4.27 -1.16 15.10
N PHE A 286 -5.13 -1.81 14.33
CA PHE A 286 -6.59 -1.66 14.44
C PHE A 286 -7.12 -2.08 15.82
N LEU A 287 -6.70 -3.25 16.31
CA LEU A 287 -7.14 -3.77 17.61
C LEU A 287 -6.68 -2.86 18.75
N LEU A 288 -5.41 -2.46 18.75
CA LEU A 288 -4.86 -1.56 19.77
C LEU A 288 -5.51 -0.17 19.72
N ASN A 289 -5.78 0.37 18.52
CA ASN A 289 -6.54 1.62 18.38
C ASN A 289 -7.95 1.47 18.96
N LYS A 290 -8.65 0.37 18.65
CA LYS A 290 -10.01 0.11 19.15
C LYS A 290 -10.03 0.02 20.67
N LEU A 291 -9.06 -0.64 21.29
CA LEU A 291 -8.90 -0.72 22.74
C LEU A 291 -8.60 0.64 23.38
N GLN A 292 -7.74 1.45 22.77
CA GLN A 292 -7.28 2.72 23.35
C GLN A 292 -8.25 3.89 23.16
N THR A 293 -9.03 3.88 22.07
CA THR A 293 -9.82 5.05 21.63
C THR A 293 -11.23 4.71 21.17
N GLY A 294 -11.63 3.44 21.14
CA GLY A 294 -12.93 3.01 20.62
C GLY A 294 -13.04 3.00 19.09
N SER A 295 -12.19 3.76 18.39
CA SER A 295 -12.04 3.74 16.93
C SER A 295 -10.94 2.77 16.51
N GLY A 296 -11.17 2.01 15.44
CA GLY A 296 -10.14 1.18 14.80
C GLY A 296 -9.09 1.95 14.01
N THR A 297 -9.30 3.26 13.77
CA THR A 297 -8.36 4.13 13.06
C THR A 297 -7.83 5.23 13.97
N ARG A 298 -6.63 5.72 13.64
CA ARG A 298 -5.95 6.82 14.31
C ARG A 298 -5.30 7.70 13.26
N LEU A 299 -5.43 9.01 13.42
CA LEU A 299 -4.81 9.97 12.53
C LEU A 299 -3.28 9.83 12.57
N ASP A 300 -2.64 9.77 11.40
CA ASP A 300 -1.18 9.61 11.31
C ASP A 300 -0.45 10.82 11.89
N PRO A 301 0.78 10.67 12.41
CA PRO A 301 1.47 11.74 13.11
C PRO A 301 1.67 13.05 12.34
N ILE A 302 1.79 12.97 11.01
CA ILE A 302 1.97 14.14 10.15
C ILE A 302 0.65 14.88 10.02
N ALA A 303 -0.42 14.19 9.64
CA ALA A 303 -1.74 14.81 9.60
C ALA A 303 -2.17 15.34 10.98
N ALA A 304 -1.84 14.63 12.08
CA ALA A 304 -2.09 15.11 13.43
C ALA A 304 -1.33 16.38 13.78
N GLN A 305 -0.07 16.53 13.33
CA GLN A 305 0.65 17.79 13.43
C GLN A 305 -0.06 18.90 12.66
N GLN A 306 -0.42 18.66 11.40
CA GLN A 306 -1.09 19.65 10.55
C GLN A 306 -2.42 20.12 11.15
N VAL A 307 -3.24 19.18 11.64
CA VAL A 307 -4.50 19.49 12.32
C VAL A 307 -4.24 20.24 13.63
N THR A 308 -3.22 19.87 14.40
CA THR A 308 -2.85 20.61 15.61
C THR A 308 -2.37 22.03 15.30
N ASP A 309 -1.60 22.24 14.24
CA ASP A 309 -1.17 23.57 13.81
C ASP A 309 -2.38 24.41 13.40
N LEU A 310 -3.31 23.84 12.63
CA LEU A 310 -4.58 24.49 12.29
C LEU A 310 -5.39 24.88 13.54
N MET A 311 -5.54 23.95 14.49
CA MET A 311 -6.23 24.21 15.76
C MET A 311 -5.56 25.33 16.55
N GLN A 312 -4.22 25.40 16.55
CA GLN A 312 -3.48 26.48 17.22
C GLN A 312 -3.69 27.83 16.53
N GLU A 313 -3.75 27.88 15.20
CA GLU A 313 -4.07 29.12 14.47
C GLU A 313 -5.50 29.60 14.75
N VAL A 314 -6.45 28.68 14.85
CA VAL A 314 -7.83 29.00 15.29
C VAL A 314 -7.83 29.56 16.72
N LEU A 315 -7.09 28.96 17.66
CA LEU A 315 -6.97 29.52 19.00
C LEU A 315 -6.34 30.91 18.99
N LYS A 316 -5.26 31.13 18.22
CA LYS A 316 -4.60 32.44 18.13
C LYS A 316 -5.53 33.54 17.62
N ALA A 317 -6.40 33.22 16.66
CA ALA A 317 -7.40 34.16 16.14
C ALA A 317 -8.54 34.46 17.13
N ASN A 318 -8.66 33.69 18.22
CA ASN A 318 -9.71 33.76 19.22
C ASN A 318 -9.11 33.77 20.64
N ASP A 319 -8.21 34.72 20.94
CA ASP A 319 -7.63 35.00 22.27
C ASP A 319 -6.83 33.86 22.94
N GLY A 320 -6.39 32.87 22.17
CA GLY A 320 -5.50 31.79 22.61
C GLY A 320 -6.20 30.64 23.32
N LYS A 321 -7.50 30.74 23.60
CA LYS A 321 -8.31 29.71 24.27
C LYS A 321 -9.78 29.82 23.85
N MET A 322 -10.49 28.69 23.83
CA MET A 322 -11.90 28.67 23.44
C MET A 322 -12.70 27.68 24.28
N SER A 323 -13.99 27.93 24.46
CA SER A 323 -14.91 26.92 25.00
C SER A 323 -14.99 25.71 24.05
N THR A 324 -15.39 24.55 24.57
CA THR A 324 -15.54 23.34 23.74
C THR A 324 -16.54 23.50 22.59
N ASP A 325 -17.62 24.25 22.78
CA ASP A 325 -18.67 24.45 21.77
C ASP A 325 -18.28 25.48 20.72
N ASP A 326 -17.66 26.59 21.12
CA ASP A 326 -17.15 27.59 20.17
C ASP A 326 -16.03 26.98 19.33
N PHE A 327 -15.13 26.22 19.95
CA PHE A 327 -14.05 25.53 19.26
C PHE A 327 -14.58 24.46 18.29
N ARG A 328 -15.61 23.70 18.70
CA ARG A 328 -16.29 22.73 17.83
C ARG A 328 -16.85 23.42 16.59
N THR A 329 -17.55 24.53 16.79
CA THR A 329 -18.16 25.31 15.71
C THR A 329 -17.09 25.90 14.79
N ALA A 330 -16.00 26.43 15.35
CA ALA A 330 -14.88 26.97 14.57
C ALA A 330 -14.20 25.90 13.72
N MET A 331 -13.94 24.73 14.29
CA MET A 331 -13.20 23.67 13.61
C MET A 331 -14.07 22.89 12.62
N LEU A 332 -15.28 22.48 13.03
CA LEU A 332 -16.13 21.56 12.28
C LEU A 332 -17.26 22.26 11.51
N GLY A 333 -17.47 23.56 11.76
CA GLY A 333 -18.51 24.34 11.10
C GLY A 333 -19.92 24.06 11.64
N ASN A 334 -20.92 24.62 10.96
CA ASN A 334 -22.33 24.43 11.30
C ASN A 334 -22.99 23.39 10.39
N ARG A 335 -23.37 22.23 10.96
CA ARG A 335 -24.03 21.14 10.22
C ARG A 335 -25.44 21.48 9.74
N ASP A 336 -26.11 22.44 10.37
CA ASP A 336 -27.45 22.88 9.96
C ASP A 336 -27.44 23.56 8.58
N ASN A 337 -26.28 24.04 8.14
CA ASN A 337 -26.07 24.60 6.79
C ASN A 337 -26.27 23.56 5.67
N ALA A 338 -26.47 22.28 6.00
CA ALA A 338 -26.95 21.28 5.04
C ALA A 338 -28.27 21.71 4.36
N ALA A 339 -29.07 22.56 5.01
CA ALA A 339 -30.28 23.15 4.44
C ALA A 339 -30.04 23.99 3.16
N TYR A 340 -28.80 24.46 2.94
CA TYR A 340 -28.42 25.22 1.74
C TYR A 340 -28.40 24.37 0.46
N ILE A 341 -28.46 23.04 0.56
CA ILE A 341 -28.60 22.17 -0.61
C ILE A 341 -30.03 22.28 -1.14
N THR A 342 -30.21 23.06 -2.22
CA THR A 342 -31.53 23.25 -2.86
C THR A 342 -31.93 22.04 -3.72
N PRO A 343 -33.23 21.88 -4.05
CA PRO A 343 -33.68 20.79 -4.94
C PRO A 343 -32.99 20.78 -6.31
N LYS A 344 -32.67 21.96 -6.88
CA LYS A 344 -31.92 22.07 -8.13
C LYS A 344 -30.50 21.54 -7.99
N LEU A 345 -29.84 21.89 -6.88
CA LEU A 345 -28.50 21.39 -6.58
C LEU A 345 -28.50 19.88 -6.34
N GLN A 346 -29.47 19.35 -5.59
CA GLN A 346 -29.63 17.91 -5.39
C GLN A 346 -29.89 17.15 -6.70
N LYS A 347 -30.64 17.75 -7.64
CA LYS A 347 -30.84 17.19 -8.98
C LYS A 347 -29.51 17.15 -9.75
N ALA A 348 -28.74 18.23 -9.75
CA ALA A 348 -27.44 18.29 -10.42
C ALA A 348 -26.44 17.26 -9.86
N ILE A 349 -26.39 17.08 -8.54
CA ILE A 349 -25.54 16.06 -7.89
C ILE A 349 -25.93 14.65 -8.35
N ARG A 350 -27.23 14.34 -8.39
CA ARG A 350 -27.73 13.03 -8.84
C ARG A 350 -27.39 12.76 -10.30
N GLU A 351 -27.63 13.74 -11.19
CA GLU A 351 -27.30 13.65 -12.62
C GLU A 351 -25.80 13.44 -12.86
N GLY A 352 -24.95 14.07 -12.05
CA GLY A 352 -23.49 13.93 -12.12
C GLY A 352 -22.91 12.81 -11.26
N ASN A 353 -23.73 11.85 -10.80
CA ASN A 353 -23.31 10.71 -9.98
C ASN A 353 -22.45 11.09 -8.75
N GLY A 354 -22.92 12.10 -8.00
CA GLY A 354 -22.23 12.62 -6.81
C GLY A 354 -21.24 13.75 -7.10
N THR A 355 -21.19 14.28 -8.32
CA THR A 355 -20.31 15.39 -8.74
C THR A 355 -21.06 16.46 -9.52
N VAL A 356 -20.55 17.69 -9.50
CA VAL A 356 -21.10 18.82 -10.26
C VAL A 356 -19.93 19.59 -10.88
N GLU A 357 -20.05 20.00 -12.16
CA GLU A 357 -19.07 20.90 -12.80
C GLU A 357 -19.01 22.24 -12.04
N LEU A 358 -17.81 22.78 -11.81
CA LEU A 358 -17.61 23.97 -10.98
C LEU A 358 -18.44 25.18 -11.47
N ASP A 359 -18.51 25.38 -12.78
CA ASP A 359 -19.26 26.48 -13.39
C ASP A 359 -20.76 26.33 -13.12
N LYS A 360 -21.31 25.11 -13.30
CA LYS A 360 -22.71 24.78 -12.97
C LYS A 360 -22.99 24.95 -11.47
N PHE A 361 -22.06 24.55 -10.61
CA PHE A 361 -22.22 24.77 -9.16
C PHE A 361 -22.26 26.27 -8.83
N THR A 362 -21.39 27.06 -9.44
CA THR A 362 -21.30 28.51 -9.22
C THR A 362 -22.57 29.23 -9.68
N GLU A 363 -23.17 28.79 -10.78
CA GLU A 363 -24.49 29.26 -11.23
C GLU A 363 -25.59 28.92 -10.22
N LEU A 364 -25.60 27.68 -9.72
CA LEU A 364 -26.59 27.19 -8.75
C LEU A 364 -26.51 27.90 -7.38
N LEU A 365 -25.39 28.53 -7.03
CA LEU A 365 -25.29 29.34 -5.81
C LEU A 365 -26.24 30.56 -5.83
N ASN A 366 -26.65 31.05 -7.00
CA ASN A 366 -27.65 32.12 -7.10
C ASN A 366 -29.04 31.66 -6.59
N ASP A 367 -29.39 30.39 -6.80
CA ASP A 367 -30.62 29.77 -6.28
C ASP A 367 -30.57 29.68 -4.75
N VAL A 368 -29.39 29.36 -4.20
CA VAL A 368 -29.17 29.35 -2.74
C VAL A 368 -29.32 30.75 -2.16
N LYS A 369 -28.73 31.78 -2.79
CA LYS A 369 -28.84 33.19 -2.36
C LYS A 369 -30.27 33.70 -2.39
N SER A 370 -31.06 33.27 -3.38
CA SER A 370 -32.48 33.64 -3.46
C SER A 370 -33.30 33.07 -2.31
N LYS A 371 -32.93 31.90 -1.78
CA LYS A 371 -33.62 31.24 -0.66
C LYS A 371 -33.08 31.67 0.71
N TYR A 372 -31.79 32.02 0.77
CA TYR A 372 -31.07 32.42 1.97
C TYR A 372 -30.31 33.75 1.72
N PRO A 373 -30.99 34.90 1.79
CA PRO A 373 -30.43 36.20 1.42
C PRO A 373 -29.22 36.64 2.26
N GLU A 374 -29.04 36.10 3.46
CA GLU A 374 -27.99 36.43 4.42
C GLU A 374 -26.63 35.76 4.14
N ILE A 375 -26.58 34.80 3.20
CA ILE A 375 -25.35 34.04 2.94
C ILE A 375 -24.32 34.84 2.11
N ASP A 376 -23.05 34.60 2.38
CA ASP A 376 -21.94 35.14 1.59
C ASP A 376 -21.60 34.19 0.43
N ILE A 377 -22.18 34.47 -0.74
CA ILE A 377 -21.94 33.66 -1.94
C ILE A 377 -20.51 33.79 -2.49
N GLU A 378 -19.85 34.93 -2.30
CA GLU A 378 -18.50 35.14 -2.84
C GLU A 378 -17.49 34.28 -2.08
N ARG A 379 -17.69 34.16 -0.76
CA ARG A 379 -16.97 33.17 0.05
C ARG A 379 -17.21 31.74 -0.43
N PHE A 380 -18.45 31.35 -0.71
CA PHE A 380 -18.75 30.01 -1.23
C PHE A 380 -18.13 29.75 -2.60
N LYS A 381 -18.15 30.73 -3.53
CA LYS A 381 -17.48 30.63 -4.83
C LYS A 381 -15.96 30.47 -4.68
N LYS A 382 -15.33 31.25 -3.81
CA LYS A 382 -13.89 31.14 -3.51
C LYS A 382 -13.54 29.77 -2.94
N SER A 383 -14.34 29.28 -1.98
CA SER A 383 -14.17 27.96 -1.39
C SER A 383 -14.36 26.85 -2.43
N ALA A 384 -15.39 26.95 -3.28
CA ALA A 384 -15.67 26.00 -4.35
C ALA A 384 -14.53 25.88 -5.36
N LYS A 385 -13.95 27.02 -5.76
CA LYS A 385 -12.77 27.04 -6.62
C LYS A 385 -11.61 26.27 -5.98
N GLY A 386 -11.28 26.55 -4.71
CA GLY A 386 -10.24 25.83 -3.99
C GLY A 386 -10.54 24.33 -3.82
N MET A 387 -11.78 23.97 -3.47
CA MET A 387 -12.21 22.57 -3.34
C MET A 387 -12.10 21.81 -4.65
N SER A 388 -12.37 22.45 -5.78
CA SER A 388 -12.25 21.82 -7.10
C SER A 388 -10.82 21.41 -7.45
N GLU A 389 -9.82 22.03 -6.82
CA GLU A 389 -8.40 21.70 -6.98
C GLU A 389 -7.95 20.54 -6.07
N LEU A 390 -8.83 20.00 -5.22
CA LEU A 390 -8.54 18.81 -4.40
C LEU A 390 -8.66 17.49 -5.19
N GLN A 391 -8.92 17.60 -6.49
CA GLN A 391 -8.93 16.49 -7.43
C GLN A 391 -8.43 16.97 -8.81
N PRO A 392 -7.91 16.04 -9.62
CA PRO A 392 -7.67 16.31 -11.03
C PRO A 392 -8.96 16.72 -11.73
N LYS A 393 -8.83 17.51 -12.79
CA LYS A 393 -9.93 17.80 -13.71
C LYS A 393 -10.43 16.51 -14.35
N LEU A 394 -11.73 16.36 -14.52
CA LEU A 394 -12.33 15.23 -15.22
C LEU A 394 -12.49 15.58 -16.69
N SER A 395 -11.68 14.99 -17.57
CA SER A 395 -11.69 15.30 -19.01
C SER A 395 -11.50 16.80 -19.30
N GLY A 396 -10.65 17.47 -18.52
CA GLY A 396 -10.36 18.90 -18.64
C GLY A 396 -11.34 19.84 -17.91
N LYS A 397 -12.40 19.32 -17.29
CA LYS A 397 -13.37 20.12 -16.53
C LYS A 397 -13.14 20.06 -15.02
N ALA A 398 -13.23 21.21 -14.35
CA ALA A 398 -13.19 21.28 -12.90
C ALA A 398 -14.53 20.82 -12.32
N ILE A 399 -14.49 20.03 -11.25
CA ILE A 399 -15.68 19.46 -10.60
C ILE A 399 -15.59 19.66 -9.09
N VAL A 400 -16.73 19.65 -8.42
CA VAL A 400 -16.87 19.55 -6.96
C VAL A 400 -17.74 18.34 -6.63
N THR A 401 -17.40 17.62 -5.56
CA THR A 401 -18.15 16.45 -5.09
C THR A 401 -19.25 16.84 -4.13
N GLU A 402 -20.26 15.99 -3.94
CA GLU A 402 -21.31 16.17 -2.94
C GLU A 402 -20.74 16.46 -1.52
N LYS A 403 -19.70 15.72 -1.11
CA LYS A 403 -19.02 15.96 0.17
C LYS A 403 -18.37 17.35 0.22
N GLN A 404 -17.71 17.78 -0.85
CA GLN A 404 -17.11 19.12 -0.91
C GLN A 404 -18.16 20.22 -0.91
N ILE A 405 -19.31 20.01 -1.56
CA ILE A 405 -20.45 20.93 -1.51
C ILE A 405 -20.93 21.07 -0.06
N ALA A 406 -21.11 19.95 0.66
CA ALA A 406 -21.46 19.99 2.07
C ALA A 406 -20.37 20.70 2.92
N ASP A 407 -19.10 20.49 2.61
CA ASP A 407 -17.95 21.11 3.29
C ASP A 407 -17.88 22.62 3.07
N ILE A 408 -18.22 23.09 1.87
CA ILE A 408 -18.33 24.51 1.52
C ILE A 408 -19.42 25.18 2.35
N PHE A 409 -20.57 24.53 2.53
CA PHE A 409 -21.68 25.09 3.29
C PHE A 409 -21.46 25.02 4.80
N THR A 410 -20.90 23.93 5.33
CA THR A 410 -20.61 23.80 6.77
C THR A 410 -19.55 24.78 7.25
N ASP A 411 -18.55 25.08 6.41
CA ASP A 411 -17.65 26.22 6.60
C ASP A 411 -16.76 26.17 7.88
N GLY A 412 -16.39 24.96 8.30
CA GLY A 412 -15.41 24.76 9.39
C GLY A 412 -13.96 24.96 8.94
N ALA A 413 -13.05 25.30 9.87
CA ALA A 413 -11.63 25.45 9.58
C ALA A 413 -11.00 24.22 8.91
N VAL A 414 -11.47 23.01 9.23
CA VAL A 414 -10.99 21.76 8.61
C VAL A 414 -11.33 21.64 7.13
N ASN A 415 -12.29 22.43 6.65
CA ASN A 415 -12.73 22.44 5.27
C ASN A 415 -12.01 23.51 4.44
N ILE A 416 -11.02 24.22 5.00
CA ILE A 416 -10.28 25.21 4.21
C ILE A 416 -9.48 24.48 3.12
N PRO A 417 -9.63 24.85 1.82
CA PRO A 417 -9.02 24.11 0.73
C PRO A 417 -7.49 23.99 0.83
N ASP A 418 -6.78 25.05 1.21
CA ASP A 418 -5.32 25.03 1.33
C ASP A 418 -4.84 24.06 2.42
N PHE A 419 -5.60 23.97 3.52
CA PHE A 419 -5.33 23.01 4.59
C PHE A 419 -5.51 21.56 4.09
N LEU A 420 -6.65 21.28 3.43
CA LEU A 420 -6.91 19.94 2.88
C LEU A 420 -5.88 19.55 1.81
N LYS A 421 -5.45 20.50 0.97
CA LYS A 421 -4.40 20.30 -0.04
C LYS A 421 -3.09 19.85 0.60
N ASN A 422 -2.68 20.50 1.69
CA ASN A 422 -1.49 20.11 2.45
C ASN A 422 -1.61 18.71 3.05
N VAL A 423 -2.76 18.39 3.65
CA VAL A 423 -2.99 17.06 4.23
C VAL A 423 -2.99 15.98 3.16
N PHE A 424 -3.63 16.24 2.01
CA PHE A 424 -3.73 15.29 0.91
C PHE A 424 -2.39 15.06 0.19
N ARG A 425 -1.56 16.10 0.05
CA ARG A 425 -0.18 15.94 -0.43
C ARG A 425 0.65 15.07 0.50
N CYS A 426 0.62 15.36 1.80
CA CYS A 426 1.37 14.58 2.78
C CYS A 426 0.80 13.17 2.98
N SER A 427 -0.49 12.93 2.72
CA SER A 427 -1.10 11.59 2.83
C SER A 427 -0.84 10.70 1.63
N THR A 428 -0.43 11.27 0.49
CA THR A 428 -0.18 10.59 -0.78
C THR A 428 1.29 10.62 -1.19
N SER A 429 2.17 10.97 -0.26
CA SER A 429 3.62 10.92 -0.36
C SER A 429 4.15 9.98 0.73
N ASP A 430 5.25 9.31 0.44
CA ASP A 430 5.92 8.37 1.33
C ASP A 430 7.41 8.71 1.45
N GLN A 431 8.01 8.38 2.59
CA GLN A 431 9.45 8.43 2.77
C GLN A 431 10.01 7.01 2.73
N ASN A 432 11.06 6.79 1.95
CA ASN A 432 11.88 5.58 2.07
C ASN A 432 12.64 5.61 3.40
N LEU A 433 12.40 4.61 4.25
CA LEU A 433 12.97 4.55 5.60
C LEU A 433 14.50 4.41 5.62
N PHE A 434 15.12 3.90 4.54
CA PHE A 434 16.57 3.65 4.48
C PHE A 434 17.34 4.78 3.82
N THR A 435 16.82 5.30 2.71
CA THR A 435 17.51 6.36 1.95
C THR A 435 17.07 7.76 2.39
N GLY A 436 15.96 7.86 3.13
CA GLY A 436 15.34 9.14 3.47
C GLY A 436 14.70 9.85 2.26
N SER A 437 14.72 9.25 1.07
CA SER A 437 14.14 9.84 -0.14
C SER A 437 12.63 9.92 -0.03
N ILE A 438 12.07 11.09 -0.35
CA ILE A 438 10.62 11.35 -0.30
C ILE A 438 10.07 11.24 -1.71
N SER A 439 9.01 10.45 -1.89
CA SER A 439 8.30 10.37 -3.17
C SER A 439 7.46 11.63 -3.41
N GLU A 440 7.34 12.00 -4.68
CA GLU A 440 6.39 13.04 -5.07
C GLU A 440 4.97 12.65 -4.67
N PRO A 441 4.14 13.59 -4.17
CA PRO A 441 2.75 13.32 -3.85
C PRO A 441 1.99 12.81 -5.08
N VAL A 442 1.35 11.65 -4.96
CA VAL A 442 0.47 11.12 -6.02
C VAL A 442 -0.72 12.05 -6.25
N PHE A 443 -1.13 12.80 -5.22
CA PHE A 443 -2.16 13.82 -5.30
C PHE A 443 -1.92 14.87 -6.41
N ASP A 444 -0.67 15.26 -6.66
CA ASP A 444 -0.34 16.27 -7.67
C ASP A 444 -0.23 15.66 -9.10
N LYS A 445 -0.49 14.36 -9.28
CA LYS A 445 -0.32 13.65 -10.55
C LYS A 445 -1.67 13.35 -11.21
N ASP A 446 -2.00 14.11 -12.26
CA ASP A 446 -3.27 13.99 -13.01
C ASP A 446 -3.51 12.62 -13.67
N LEU A 447 -2.43 11.87 -13.92
CA LEU A 447 -2.46 10.56 -14.57
C LEU A 447 -2.40 9.39 -13.57
N ARG A 448 -2.48 9.68 -12.26
CA ARG A 448 -2.52 8.66 -11.21
C ARG A 448 -3.89 8.57 -10.57
N PHE A 449 -4.28 7.36 -10.19
CA PHE A 449 -5.56 7.09 -9.56
C PHE A 449 -5.42 6.99 -8.05
N ILE A 450 -6.24 7.77 -7.34
CA ILE A 450 -6.43 7.63 -5.91
C ILE A 450 -7.92 7.60 -5.66
N HIS A 451 -8.43 6.47 -5.15
CA HIS A 451 -9.85 6.33 -4.88
C HIS A 451 -10.36 7.46 -3.97
N LYS A 452 -11.50 8.08 -4.31
CA LYS A 452 -12.10 9.21 -3.57
C LYS A 452 -12.24 8.92 -2.07
N GLU A 453 -12.56 7.67 -1.73
CA GLU A 453 -12.71 7.19 -0.37
C GLU A 453 -11.45 7.36 0.49
N THR A 454 -10.26 7.40 -0.11
CA THR A 454 -9.01 7.67 0.60
C THR A 454 -9.04 9.06 1.26
N PHE A 455 -9.55 10.07 0.55
CA PHE A 455 -9.64 11.44 1.04
C PHE A 455 -10.80 11.60 2.03
N ILE A 456 -11.94 10.97 1.75
CA ILE A 456 -13.10 10.96 2.65
C ILE A 456 -12.71 10.34 4.01
N LYS A 457 -12.06 9.16 4.01
CA LYS A 457 -11.57 8.53 5.23
C LYS A 457 -10.55 9.40 5.97
N LYS A 458 -9.66 10.08 5.23
CA LYS A 458 -8.69 10.99 5.84
C LYS A 458 -9.39 12.17 6.52
N GLN A 459 -10.40 12.77 5.90
CA GLN A 459 -11.21 13.82 6.53
C GLN A 459 -11.95 13.31 7.76
N GLN A 460 -12.54 12.10 7.72
CA GLN A 460 -13.17 11.48 8.89
C GLN A 460 -12.18 11.25 10.05
N GLU A 461 -10.94 10.82 9.75
CA GLU A 461 -9.88 10.69 10.75
C GLU A 461 -9.50 12.04 11.39
N ILE A 462 -9.50 13.12 10.61
CA ILE A 462 -9.29 14.50 11.10
C ILE A 462 -10.42 14.90 12.03
N GLU A 463 -11.68 14.72 11.62
CA GLU A 463 -12.85 15.03 12.44
C GLU A 463 -12.83 14.25 13.77
N HIS A 464 -12.55 12.94 13.72
CA HIS A 464 -12.42 12.11 14.91
C HIS A 464 -11.27 12.58 15.82
N TYR A 465 -10.14 13.01 15.27
CA TYR A 465 -9.04 13.55 16.08
C TYR A 465 -9.46 14.83 16.80
N ILE A 466 -10.12 15.76 16.12
CA ILE A 466 -10.65 17.00 16.72
C ILE A 466 -11.69 16.70 17.80
N GLN A 467 -12.62 15.79 17.53
CA GLN A 467 -13.60 15.36 18.53
C GLN A 467 -12.92 14.72 19.75
N SER A 468 -11.84 13.97 19.55
CA SER A 468 -11.07 13.38 20.66
C SER A 468 -10.40 14.45 21.51
N VAL A 469 -9.91 15.54 20.91
CA VAL A 469 -9.35 16.70 21.61
C VAL A 469 -10.43 17.40 22.42
N ILE A 470 -11.60 17.67 21.81
CA ILE A 470 -12.75 18.28 22.50
C ILE A 470 -13.18 17.43 23.70
N LYS A 471 -13.28 16.10 23.53
CA LYS A 471 -13.63 15.18 24.61
C LYS A 471 -12.62 15.20 25.76
N LYS A 472 -11.32 15.37 25.46
CA LYS A 472 -10.27 15.46 26.49
C LYS A 472 -10.37 16.73 27.35
N ALA A 473 -10.99 17.79 26.84
CA ALA A 473 -11.19 19.02 27.59
C ALA A 473 -12.26 18.88 28.70
N LYS A 474 -13.11 17.83 28.65
CA LYS A 474 -14.17 17.55 29.65
C LYS A 474 -15.05 18.77 29.97
N ASN A 475 -15.53 19.47 28.93
CA ASN A 475 -16.30 20.72 29.04
C ASN A 475 -15.53 21.94 29.59
N GLY A 476 -14.21 21.83 29.76
CA GLY A 476 -13.32 22.96 30.04
C GLY A 476 -12.94 23.75 28.79
N GLU A 477 -11.83 24.49 28.87
CA GLU A 477 -11.30 25.26 27.75
C GLU A 477 -10.34 24.43 26.89
N ILE A 478 -10.33 24.71 25.58
CA ILE A 478 -9.31 24.22 24.66
C ILE A 478 -8.15 25.21 24.69
N THR A 479 -6.98 24.74 25.13
CA THR A 479 -5.75 25.54 25.22
C THR A 479 -4.63 24.93 24.37
N LYS A 480 -3.60 25.72 24.09
CA LYS A 480 -2.40 25.26 23.37
C LYS A 480 -1.74 24.04 24.03
N GLU A 481 -1.69 24.00 25.36
CA GLU A 481 -1.11 22.91 26.14
C GLU A 481 -1.90 21.61 25.95
N LEU A 482 -3.24 21.70 25.92
CA LEU A 482 -4.10 20.55 25.65
C LEU A 482 -3.87 20.02 24.23
N LEU A 483 -3.78 20.90 23.23
CA LEU A 483 -3.52 20.53 21.84
C LEU A 483 -2.17 19.82 21.69
N GLU A 484 -1.12 20.36 22.33
CA GLU A 484 0.23 19.79 22.33
C GLU A 484 0.27 18.41 23.03
N LYS A 485 -0.41 18.28 24.16
CA LYS A 485 -0.54 17.00 24.87
C LYS A 485 -1.26 15.96 24.01
N ALA A 486 -2.37 16.34 23.37
CA ALA A 486 -3.12 15.46 22.49
C ALA A 486 -2.29 14.99 21.28
N ARG A 487 -1.49 15.89 20.69
CA ARG A 487 -0.58 15.57 19.58
C ARG A 487 0.50 14.60 19.99
N LYS A 488 1.19 14.85 21.12
CA LYS A 488 2.25 13.97 21.64
C LYS A 488 1.71 12.58 21.98
N GLU A 489 0.53 12.51 22.60
CA GLU A 489 -0.12 11.24 22.89
C GLU A 489 -0.51 10.49 21.60
N ASN A 490 -1.01 11.20 20.58
CA ASN A 490 -1.33 10.61 19.29
C ASN A 490 -0.09 10.04 18.59
N PHE A 491 1.05 10.75 18.64
CA PHE A 491 2.33 10.27 18.14
C PHE A 491 2.77 8.99 18.89
N GLY A 492 2.80 9.04 20.23
CA GLY A 492 3.24 7.92 21.05
C GLY A 492 2.39 6.66 20.84
N LYS A 493 1.06 6.81 20.74
CA LYS A 493 0.15 5.69 20.46
C LYS A 493 0.32 5.12 19.06
N ASN A 494 0.51 5.96 18.04
CA ASN A 494 0.84 5.47 16.70
C ASN A 494 2.15 4.66 16.71
N ALA A 495 3.21 5.21 17.29
CA ALA A 495 4.51 4.55 17.38
C ALA A 495 4.41 3.20 18.10
N PHE A 496 3.72 3.17 19.25
CA PHE A 496 3.50 1.95 20.01
C PHE A 496 2.70 0.91 19.22
N ASN A 497 1.55 1.28 18.65
CA ASN A 497 0.65 0.34 17.99
C ASN A 497 1.30 -0.31 16.75
N TRP A 498 1.97 0.49 15.91
CA TRP A 498 2.70 -0.02 14.75
C TRP A 498 3.96 -0.77 15.15
N GLY A 499 4.66 -0.34 16.20
CA GLY A 499 5.84 -1.02 16.75
C GLY A 499 5.53 -2.43 17.28
N ILE A 500 4.42 -2.61 18.00
CA ILE A 500 3.97 -3.93 18.46
C ILE A 500 3.60 -4.82 17.27
N GLY A 501 2.88 -4.28 16.28
CA GLY A 501 2.59 -5.02 15.05
C GLY A 501 3.87 -5.47 14.33
N PHE A 502 4.87 -4.60 14.25
CA PHE A 502 6.17 -4.92 13.67
C PHE A 502 6.87 -6.03 14.47
N ALA A 503 6.96 -5.90 15.79
CA ALA A 503 7.63 -6.87 16.67
C ALA A 503 6.98 -8.27 16.60
N ILE A 504 5.64 -8.35 16.58
CA ILE A 504 4.91 -9.61 16.40
C ILE A 504 5.25 -10.22 15.04
N SER A 505 5.20 -9.42 13.96
CA SER A 505 5.51 -9.90 12.61
C SER A 505 6.93 -10.44 12.53
N ALA A 506 7.90 -9.67 13.05
CA ALA A 506 9.29 -10.07 13.09
C ALA A 506 9.47 -11.39 13.84
N ALA A 507 8.92 -11.53 15.06
CA ALA A 507 9.05 -12.74 15.87
C ALA A 507 8.44 -13.98 15.20
N PHE A 508 7.27 -13.84 14.58
CA PHE A 508 6.64 -14.96 13.87
C PHE A 508 7.42 -15.39 12.65
N LEU A 509 7.82 -14.43 11.81
CA LEU A 509 8.54 -14.71 10.58
C LEU A 509 9.96 -15.22 10.83
N SER A 510 10.65 -14.68 11.84
CA SER A 510 12.05 -14.99 12.14
C SER A 510 12.22 -16.27 12.97
N THR A 511 11.26 -16.58 13.85
CA THR A 511 11.46 -17.58 14.91
C THR A 511 10.33 -18.60 15.00
N PHE A 512 9.07 -18.17 15.15
CA PHE A 512 7.98 -19.12 15.41
C PHE A 512 7.64 -19.99 14.20
N ILE A 513 7.50 -19.39 13.01
CA ILE A 513 7.21 -20.14 11.78
C ILE A 513 8.31 -21.18 11.50
N PRO A 514 9.63 -20.82 11.51
CA PRO A 514 10.70 -21.81 11.36
C PRO A 514 10.63 -22.94 12.39
N LYS A 515 10.38 -22.64 13.68
CA LYS A 515 10.28 -23.68 14.70
C LYS A 515 9.10 -24.61 14.50
N ILE A 516 7.94 -24.09 14.08
CA ILE A 516 6.77 -24.91 13.76
C ILE A 516 7.05 -25.77 12.52
N GLN A 517 7.70 -25.20 11.50
CA GLN A 517 8.15 -25.94 10.32
C GLN A 517 9.05 -27.13 10.71
N TYR A 518 10.04 -26.91 11.59
CA TYR A 518 10.93 -27.98 12.05
C TYR A 518 10.20 -29.04 12.87
N TRP A 519 9.25 -28.60 13.71
CA TRP A 519 8.40 -29.51 14.48
C TRP A 519 7.53 -30.40 13.57
N ILE A 520 6.95 -29.86 12.50
CA ILE A 520 6.18 -30.63 11.51
C ILE A 520 7.05 -31.75 10.93
N THR A 521 8.26 -31.42 10.47
CA THR A 521 9.19 -32.39 9.91
C THR A 521 9.63 -33.43 10.92
N ARG A 522 9.95 -33.01 12.16
CA ARG A 522 10.31 -33.95 13.23
C ARG A 522 9.18 -34.92 13.53
N LYS A 523 7.93 -34.45 13.52
CA LYS A 523 6.76 -35.29 13.75
C LYS A 523 6.49 -36.25 12.59
N ALA A 524 6.74 -35.83 11.35
CA ALA A 524 6.54 -36.65 10.16
C ALA A 524 7.63 -37.70 9.96
N THR A 525 8.90 -37.34 10.22
CA THR A 525 10.07 -38.15 9.83
C THR A 525 10.78 -38.81 11.01
N GLY A 526 10.46 -38.40 12.25
CA GLY A 526 11.21 -38.79 13.46
C GLY A 526 12.58 -38.11 13.59
N SER A 527 13.02 -37.34 12.59
CA SER A 527 14.31 -36.68 12.53
C SER A 527 14.16 -35.16 12.41
N ASN A 528 15.10 -34.42 13.02
CA ASN A 528 15.19 -32.97 12.84
C ASN A 528 16.21 -32.59 11.75
N ALA A 529 16.66 -33.55 10.94
CA ALA A 529 17.61 -33.30 9.87
C ALA A 529 16.99 -32.42 8.76
N PHE A 530 17.85 -31.65 8.10
CA PHE A 530 17.44 -30.77 7.01
C PHE A 530 16.88 -31.58 5.82
N PRO A 531 15.61 -31.38 5.41
CA PRO A 531 14.99 -32.23 4.40
C PRO A 531 15.61 -32.16 3.02
N GLY A 532 16.34 -31.08 2.73
CA GLY A 532 16.99 -30.90 1.45
C GLY A 532 18.18 -31.82 1.21
N THR A 533 18.81 -32.30 2.28
CA THR A 533 20.04 -33.11 2.21
C THR A 533 19.95 -34.41 2.99
N ALA A 534 18.90 -34.59 3.80
CA ALA A 534 18.66 -35.82 4.53
C ALA A 534 18.11 -36.93 3.62
N ASP A 535 18.52 -38.16 3.91
CA ASP A 535 17.99 -39.35 3.26
C ASP A 535 16.81 -39.90 4.06
N TYR A 536 15.64 -39.95 3.42
CA TYR A 536 14.39 -40.45 4.00
C TYR A 536 13.93 -41.77 3.37
N SER A 537 14.83 -42.48 2.67
CA SER A 537 14.51 -43.76 2.02
C SER A 537 13.99 -44.84 2.99
N ASN A 538 14.26 -44.70 4.29
CA ASN A 538 13.97 -45.69 5.33
C ASN A 538 12.76 -45.33 6.22
N GLU A 539 11.92 -44.38 5.80
CA GLU A 539 10.71 -44.05 6.57
C GLU A 539 9.73 -45.22 6.64
N LYS A 540 9.23 -45.52 7.85
CA LYS A 540 8.07 -46.40 8.02
C LYS A 540 6.87 -45.72 7.36
N LYS A 541 6.36 -46.33 6.29
CA LYS A 541 5.15 -45.91 5.59
C LYS A 541 3.94 -45.83 6.52
#